data_AF-A0A4S1FZ48-F1
#
_entry.id   AF-A0A4S1FZ48-F1
#
_cell.length_a   1.000
_cell.length_b   1.000
_cell.length_c   1.000
_cell.angle_alpha   90.00
_cell.angle_beta   90.00
_cell.angle_gamma   90.00
#
_symmetry.space_group_name_H-M   'P 1'
#
loop_
_entity.id
_entity.type
_entity.pdbx_description
1 polymer ?
#
loop_
_entity_poly.entity_id
_entity_poly.type
_entity_poly.pdbx_seq_one_letter_code
_entity_poly.pdbx_strand_id
1 'polypeptide(L)' 'VVWKAQRPGKWLIHCHIPHHTTNNNVEEKGGGGLMVVIDVT' A
#
# COMPACT_ATOMS: atom_id res chain seq x y z
N VAL A 1 1.14 -15.76 2.96
CA VAL A 1 2.59 -15.51 2.76
C VAL A 1 3.17 -15.09 4.11
N VAL A 2 4.41 -15.49 4.43
CA VAL A 2 5.09 -15.11 5.69
C VAL A 2 6.42 -14.46 5.35
N TRP A 3 6.68 -13.28 5.92
CA TRP A 3 7.93 -12.52 5.73
C TRP A 3 8.50 -12.10 7.07
N LYS A 4 9.83 -12.06 7.16
CA LYS A 4 10.55 -11.39 8.25
C LYS A 4 10.92 -9.98 7.79
N ALA A 5 10.51 -8.96 8.54
CA ALA A 5 10.90 -7.59 8.25
C ALA A 5 12.43 -7.44 8.39
N GLN A 6 13.10 -6.96 7.34
CA GLN A 6 14.57 -6.84 7.30
C GLN A 6 15.07 -5.43 7.59
N ARG A 7 14.22 -4.41 7.42
CA ARG A 7 14.57 -3.00 7.56
C ARG A 7 13.40 -2.22 8.18
N PRO A 8 13.65 -1.37 9.20
CA PRO A 8 12.67 -0.42 9.69
C PRO A 8 12.23 0.56 8.61
N GLY A 9 11.04 1.14 8.77
CA GLY A 9 10.47 2.14 7.88
C GLY A 9 9.01 1.89 7.53
N LYS A 10 8.46 2.72 6.64
CA LYS A 10 7.11 2.59 6.12
C LYS A 10 7.11 1.73 4.86
N TRP A 11 6.38 0.63 4.90
CA TRP A 11 6.29 -0.34 3.80
C TRP A 11 4.92 -0.20 3.13
N LEU A 12 4.91 0.18 1.85
CA LEU A 12 3.69 0.25 1.06
C LEU A 12 3.34 -1.12 0.50
N ILE A 13 2.16 -1.62 0.84
CA ILE A 13 1.58 -2.83 0.24
C ILE A 13 0.32 -2.41 -0.50
N HIS A 14 0.23 -2.77 -1.78
CA HIS A 14 -0.92 -2.43 -2.60
C HIS A 14 -1.21 -3.49 -3.66
N CYS A 15 -2.42 -3.48 -4.22
CA CYS A 15 -2.75 -4.26 -5.40
C CYS A 15 -2.01 -3.73 -6.63
N HIS A 16 -1.40 -4.59 -7.43
CA HIS A 16 -0.63 -4.17 -8.62
C HIS A 16 -1.48 -3.97 -9.88
N ILE A 17 -2.81 -4.04 -9.78
CA ILE A 17 -3.73 -3.68 -10.86
C ILE A 17 -4.08 -2.18 -10.69
N PRO A 18 -3.72 -1.29 -11.64
CA PRO A 18 -3.77 0.16 -11.39
C PRO A 18 -5.14 0.71 -10.97
N HIS A 19 -6.24 0.27 -11.58
CA HIS A 19 -7.57 0.78 -11.22
C HIS A 19 -8.04 0.32 -9.82
N HIS A 20 -7.34 -0.62 -9.19
CA HIS A 20 -7.60 -1.05 -7.80
C HIS A 20 -6.92 -0.15 -6.76
N THR A 21 -6.04 0.78 -7.16
CA THR A 21 -5.34 1.71 -6.24
C THR A 21 -5.99 3.09 -6.17
N THR A 22 -7.27 3.19 -6.55
CA THR A 22 -8.04 4.45 -6.59
C THR A 22 -9.43 4.24 -6.01
N ASN A 23 -10.02 5.30 -5.48
CA ASN A 23 -11.42 5.31 -5.04
C ASN A 23 -12.22 6.02 -6.13
N ASN A 24 -13.14 5.31 -6.80
CA ASN A 24 -13.94 5.87 -7.91
C ASN A 24 -13.09 6.51 -9.04
N ASN A 25 -11.95 5.88 -9.38
CA ASN A 25 -10.97 6.40 -10.36
C ASN A 25 -10.30 7.72 -9.97
N VAL A 26 -10.37 8.09 -8.68
CA VAL A 26 -9.71 9.26 -8.13
C VAL A 26 -8.63 8.81 -7.14
N GLU A 27 -7.47 9.46 -7.24
CA GLU A 27 -6.40 9.32 -6.27
C GLU A 27 -6.72 10.21 -5.05
N GLU A 28 -6.53 9.68 -3.84
CA GLU A 28 -6.82 10.35 -2.58
C GLU A 28 -5.62 10.30 -1.61
N LYS A 29 -4.92 11.43 -1.45
CA LYS A 29 -3.86 11.62 -0.43
C LYS A 29 -2.63 10.70 -0.61
N GLY A 30 -2.15 10.57 -1.83
CA GLY A 30 -1.03 9.72 -2.23
C GLY A 30 -1.40 8.27 -2.57
N GLY A 31 -2.69 7.94 -2.67
CA GLY A 31 -3.16 6.57 -2.91
C GLY A 31 -4.68 6.38 -2.81
N GLY A 32 -5.14 5.14 -2.73
CA GLY A 32 -6.57 4.84 -2.64
C GLY A 32 -6.84 3.34 -2.78
N GLY A 33 -8.10 2.94 -2.71
CA GLY A 33 -8.53 1.56 -2.92
C GLY A 33 -7.76 0.54 -2.06
N LEU A 34 -7.21 -0.47 -2.71
CA LEU A 34 -6.50 -1.61 -2.09
C LEU A 34 -5.04 -1.26 -1.80
N MET A 35 -4.84 -0.37 -0.84
CA MET A 35 -3.54 0.11 -0.35
C MET A 35 -3.48 0.08 1.17
N VAL A 36 -2.33 -0.30 1.72
CA VAL A 36 -2.01 -0.15 3.15
C VAL A 36 -0.53 0.23 3.33
N VAL A 37 -0.26 1.04 4.34
CA VAL A 37 1.10 1.29 4.82
C VAL A 37 1.29 0.56 6.14
N ILE A 38 2.33 -0.27 6.23
CA ILE A 38 2.77 -0.89 7.48
C ILE A 38 3.95 -0.10 8.01
N ASP A 39 3.88 0.31 9.27
CA ASP A 39 5.03 0.91 9.97
C ASP A 39 5.84 -0.21 10.65
N VAL A 40 7.10 -0.34 10.26
CA VAL A 40 8.04 -1.31 10.82
C VAL A 40 9.04 -0.54 11.68
N THR A 41 8.95 -0.72 13.00
CA THR A 41 9.86 -0.13 13.99
C THR A 41 10.94 -1.11 14.43
#